data_AF-A0A258MWL3-F1
#
_entry.id   AF-A0A258MWL3-F1
#
_cell.length_a   1.000
_cell.length_b   1.000
_cell.length_c   1.000
_cell.angle_alpha   90.00
_cell.angle_beta   90.00
_cell.angle_gamma   90.00
#
_symmetry.space_group_name_H-M   'P 1'
#
loop_
_entity.id
_entity.type
_entity.pdbx_description
1 polymer ?
#
loop_
_entity_poly.entity_id
_entity_poly.type
_entity_poly.pdbx_seq_one_letter_code
_entity_poly.pdbx_strand_id
1 'polypeptide(L)'
;MINYHKIPYVNIAPEQFEEEMDKNGTFYANVAIWTMLFSLPLFWVLDLLFSKPQWVNYMFLRVVCFAISYLIYWFGTKQRWSYLISLNLIVAVNLGLAAFSCGILPASASMPYYMLASVMVLLLNTTIFWKPIYSMMHVGLTYVVILLLYSITGRDDGYAGLIRNGGGVYFLISSFSCLIAHNRYLIVRREIQKNLIIEESNKRLLEQNEMINDQHQVIEEANRRLKQLSDYRQNTLNIMIHDLKNFIGSNQISIDLINRTSSNLTMDQKEILSYITMGNEKLHYLSQKLSDSADADTGKVEFNLEDFDIIPEVEKAAISLVDAASMKQISLQINLSPNPLVVNLDRIFI
;
A
#
# COMPACT_ATOMS: atom_id res chain seq x y z
N MET A 1 17.57 -3.37 9.39
CA MET A 1 17.12 -2.05 8.91
C MET A 1 16.25 -2.26 7.68
N ILE A 2 14.94 -2.06 7.81
CA ILE A 2 14.00 -2.17 6.69
C ILE A 2 14.21 -0.95 5.80
N ASN A 3 14.60 -1.20 4.56
CA ASN A 3 14.98 -0.18 3.60
C ASN A 3 13.70 0.54 3.10
N TYR A 4 13.33 1.66 3.72
CA TYR A 4 12.22 2.53 3.31
C TYR A 4 12.55 3.32 2.02
N HIS A 5 13.06 2.66 0.99
CA HIS A 5 13.46 3.33 -0.24
C HIS A 5 12.67 2.85 -1.44
N LYS A 6 11.94 3.82 -2.00
CA LYS A 6 11.17 3.83 -3.23
C LYS A 6 9.83 3.14 -3.09
N ILE A 7 8.78 3.96 -2.91
CA ILE A 7 7.48 3.67 -3.53
C ILE A 7 7.83 3.35 -4.98
N PRO A 8 7.69 2.10 -5.45
CA PRO A 8 7.95 1.79 -6.83
C PRO A 8 7.01 2.70 -7.62
N TYR A 9 7.57 3.59 -8.44
CA TYR A 9 6.76 4.38 -9.35
C TYR A 9 5.86 3.39 -10.07
N VAL A 10 4.56 3.47 -9.79
CA VAL A 10 3.58 2.62 -10.43
C VAL A 10 3.63 3.02 -11.90
N ASN A 11 4.31 2.19 -12.68
CA ASN A 11 4.54 2.46 -14.08
C ASN A 11 3.28 2.00 -14.80
N ILE A 12 2.39 2.95 -15.09
CA ILE A 12 1.15 2.69 -15.81
C ILE A 12 1.51 2.18 -17.19
N ALA A 13 0.91 1.07 -17.62
CA ALA A 13 1.08 0.59 -18.98
C ALA A 13 0.56 1.67 -19.95
N PRO A 14 1.35 2.08 -20.96
CA PRO A 14 0.97 3.16 -21.87
C PRO A 14 -0.36 2.86 -22.60
N GLU A 15 -0.62 1.59 -22.91
CA GLU A 15 -1.85 1.13 -23.56
C GLU A 15 -3.11 1.38 -22.71
N GLN A 16 -3.06 1.05 -21.41
CA GLN A 16 -4.19 1.28 -20.49
C GLN A 16 -4.50 2.78 -20.34
N PHE A 17 -3.46 3.61 -20.34
CA PHE A 17 -3.62 5.06 -20.28
C PHE A 17 -4.26 5.61 -21.55
N GLU A 18 -3.86 5.12 -22.72
CA GLU A 18 -4.46 5.52 -24.01
C GLU A 18 -5.93 5.08 -24.13
N GLU A 19 -6.26 3.88 -23.68
CA GLU A 19 -7.63 3.37 -23.66
C GLU A 19 -8.55 4.23 -22.77
N GLU A 20 -8.10 4.52 -21.55
CA GLU A 20 -8.90 5.35 -20.62
C GLU A 20 -8.99 6.81 -21.09
N MET A 21 -7.98 7.31 -21.81
CA MET A 21 -8.05 8.60 -22.50
C MET A 21 -9.10 8.61 -23.62
N ASP A 22 -9.17 7.58 -24.46
CA ASP A 22 -10.13 7.49 -25.57
C ASP A 22 -11.58 7.35 -25.06
N LYS A 23 -11.78 6.57 -24.01
CA LYS A 23 -13.07 6.41 -23.34
C LYS A 23 -13.58 7.73 -22.76
N ASN A 24 -12.74 8.45 -22.01
CA ASN A 24 -13.08 9.77 -21.48
C ASN A 24 -13.28 10.80 -22.61
N GLY A 25 -12.47 10.76 -23.67
CA GLY A 25 -12.63 11.58 -24.88
C GLY A 25 -13.98 11.38 -25.55
N THR A 26 -14.39 10.13 -25.72
CA THR A 26 -15.70 9.76 -26.28
C THR A 26 -16.85 10.29 -25.41
N PHE A 27 -16.75 10.16 -24.08
CA PHE A 27 -17.75 10.68 -23.15
C PHE A 27 -17.90 12.20 -23.29
N TYR A 28 -16.81 12.97 -23.18
CA TYR A 28 -16.85 14.43 -23.30
C TYR A 28 -17.28 14.90 -24.70
N ALA A 29 -16.89 14.18 -25.76
CA ALA A 29 -17.32 14.47 -27.12
C ALA A 29 -18.83 14.32 -27.27
N ASN A 30 -19.42 13.24 -26.74
CA ASN A 30 -20.85 13.03 -26.79
C ASN A 30 -21.61 14.11 -26.02
N VAL A 31 -21.16 14.48 -24.82
CA VAL A 31 -21.76 15.58 -24.05
C VAL A 31 -21.73 16.87 -24.87
N ALA A 32 -20.59 17.24 -25.43
CA ALA A 32 -20.46 18.46 -26.23
C ALA A 32 -21.36 18.45 -27.49
N ILE A 33 -21.42 17.33 -28.20
CA ILE A 33 -22.26 17.17 -29.41
C ILE A 33 -23.74 17.31 -29.04
N TRP A 34 -24.21 16.63 -27.99
CA TRP A 34 -25.60 16.72 -27.57
C TRP A 34 -25.96 18.11 -27.04
N THR A 35 -25.10 18.73 -26.24
CA THR A 35 -25.29 20.12 -25.79
C THR A 35 -25.40 21.08 -26.98
N MET A 36 -24.57 20.88 -28.00
CA MET A 36 -24.62 21.66 -29.23
C MET A 36 -25.95 21.44 -29.97
N LEU A 37 -26.35 20.19 -30.21
CA LEU A 37 -27.61 19.87 -30.90
C LEU A 37 -28.85 20.38 -30.16
N PHE A 38 -28.90 20.25 -28.84
CA PHE A 38 -30.02 20.73 -28.02
C PHE A 38 -30.07 22.25 -27.84
N SER A 39 -29.01 22.97 -28.21
CA SER A 39 -29.01 24.43 -28.19
C SER A 39 -29.75 25.08 -29.38
N LEU A 40 -30.24 24.28 -30.34
CA LEU A 40 -30.97 24.80 -31.51
C LEU A 40 -32.17 25.69 -31.18
N PRO A 41 -33.08 25.31 -30.25
CA PRO A 41 -34.24 26.15 -29.92
C PRO A 41 -33.82 27.48 -29.32
N LEU A 42 -32.75 27.49 -28.53
CA LEU A 42 -32.17 28.71 -27.97
C LEU A 42 -31.70 29.64 -29.09
N PHE A 43 -31.01 29.12 -30.10
CA PHE A 43 -30.59 29.90 -31.26
C PHE A 43 -31.76 30.49 -32.04
N TRP A 44 -32.88 29.77 -32.17
CA TRP A 44 -34.06 30.30 -32.85
C TRP A 44 -34.68 31.50 -32.13
N VAL A 45 -34.77 31.45 -30.80
CA VAL A 45 -35.27 32.57 -29.99
C VAL A 45 -34.35 33.79 -30.17
N LEU A 46 -33.04 33.57 -30.18
CA LEU A 46 -32.06 34.65 -30.36
C LEU A 46 -32.14 35.24 -31.77
N ASP A 47 -32.23 34.41 -32.81
CA ASP A 47 -32.38 34.90 -34.18
C ASP A 47 -33.69 35.71 -34.35
N LEU A 48 -34.79 35.31 -33.68
CA LEU A 48 -36.08 36.02 -33.73
C LEU A 48 -35.99 37.40 -33.09
N LEU A 49 -35.20 37.52 -32.03
CA LEU A 49 -34.99 38.75 -31.30
C LEU A 49 -34.10 39.73 -32.07
N PHE A 50 -33.00 39.24 -32.66
CA PHE A 50 -31.95 40.07 -33.26
C PHE A 50 -32.03 40.22 -34.79
N SER A 51 -32.79 39.39 -35.51
CA SER A 51 -32.83 39.40 -36.98
C SER A 51 -34.23 39.18 -37.55
N LYS A 52 -35.22 39.90 -37.00
CA LYS A 52 -36.63 39.87 -37.43
C LYS A 52 -36.86 39.76 -38.95
N PRO A 53 -36.24 40.58 -39.84
CA PRO A 53 -36.53 40.52 -41.28
C PRO A 53 -35.92 39.31 -42.01
N GLN A 54 -34.88 38.68 -41.46
CA GLN A 54 -34.17 37.56 -42.11
C GLN A 54 -34.24 36.25 -41.31
N TRP A 55 -35.04 36.22 -40.24
CA TRP A 55 -35.10 35.12 -39.28
C TRP A 55 -35.41 33.77 -39.93
N VAL A 56 -36.33 33.73 -40.89
CA VAL A 56 -36.72 32.49 -41.60
C VAL A 56 -35.53 31.88 -42.35
N ASN A 57 -34.69 32.70 -42.97
CA ASN A 57 -33.51 32.23 -43.70
C ASN A 57 -32.46 31.64 -42.76
N TYR A 58 -32.22 32.27 -41.60
CA TYR A 58 -31.29 31.75 -40.59
C TYR A 58 -31.82 30.50 -39.90
N MET A 59 -33.11 30.44 -39.63
CA MET A 59 -33.76 29.24 -39.10
C MET A 59 -33.56 28.06 -40.05
N PHE A 60 -33.83 28.23 -41.34
CA PHE A 60 -33.64 27.19 -42.35
C PHE A 60 -32.17 26.75 -42.44
N LEU A 61 -31.24 27.71 -42.49
CA LEU A 61 -29.80 27.44 -42.54
C LEU A 61 -29.33 26.64 -41.31
N ARG A 62 -29.79 27.01 -40.10
CA ARG A 62 -29.47 26.28 -38.87
C ARG A 62 -30.03 24.87 -38.87
N VAL A 63 -31.28 24.66 -39.33
CA VAL A 63 -31.85 23.32 -39.45
C VAL A 63 -31.01 22.43 -40.36
N VAL A 64 -30.58 22.96 -41.51
CA VAL A 64 -29.71 22.22 -42.45
C VAL A 64 -28.36 21.88 -41.80
N CYS A 65 -27.68 22.84 -41.18
CA CYS A 65 -26.39 22.59 -40.52
C CYS A 65 -26.49 21.62 -39.34
N PHE A 66 -27.55 21.69 -38.54
CA PHE A 66 -27.78 20.77 -37.43
C PHE A 66 -28.18 19.37 -37.93
N ALA A 67 -28.95 19.27 -39.01
CA ALA A 67 -29.25 18.00 -39.66
C ALA A 67 -27.97 17.34 -40.20
N ILE A 68 -27.09 18.12 -40.86
CA ILE A 68 -25.77 17.63 -41.29
C ILE A 68 -24.94 17.17 -40.09
N SER A 69 -24.91 17.95 -39.00
CA SER A 69 -24.19 17.60 -37.77
C SER A 69 -24.71 16.29 -37.16
N TYR A 70 -26.04 16.11 -37.13
CA TYR A 70 -26.67 14.88 -36.67
C TYR A 70 -26.36 13.69 -37.58
N LEU A 71 -26.36 13.88 -38.90
CA LEU A 71 -25.98 12.84 -39.86
C LEU A 71 -24.52 12.43 -39.69
N ILE A 72 -23.60 13.38 -39.48
CA ILE A 72 -22.20 13.10 -39.17
C ILE A 72 -22.07 12.28 -37.88
N TYR A 73 -22.81 12.66 -36.84
CA TYR A 73 -22.84 11.90 -35.57
C TYR A 73 -23.38 10.47 -35.76
N TRP A 74 -24.51 10.32 -36.45
CA TRP A 74 -25.14 9.02 -36.70
C TRP A 74 -24.26 8.11 -37.58
N PHE A 75 -23.64 8.67 -38.62
CA PHE A 75 -22.76 7.90 -39.50
C PHE A 75 -21.44 7.55 -38.81
N GLY A 76 -20.86 8.49 -38.05
CA GLY A 76 -19.65 8.27 -37.27
C GLY A 76 -19.82 7.21 -36.20
N THR A 77 -20.97 7.18 -35.51
CA THR A 77 -21.29 6.12 -34.53
C THR A 77 -21.51 4.76 -35.21
N LYS A 78 -22.20 4.71 -36.35
CA LYS A 78 -22.44 3.47 -37.10
C LYS A 78 -21.16 2.86 -37.68
N GLN A 79 -20.23 3.68 -38.17
CA GLN A 79 -18.98 3.24 -38.78
C GLN A 79 -17.79 3.18 -37.81
N ARG A 80 -18.04 3.36 -36.50
CA ARG A 80 -17.01 3.34 -35.44
C ARG A 80 -15.84 4.28 -35.73
N TRP A 81 -16.14 5.49 -36.19
CA TRP A 81 -15.12 6.52 -36.34
C TRP A 81 -14.54 6.88 -34.96
N SER A 82 -13.24 7.23 -34.92
CA SER A 82 -12.66 7.83 -33.73
C SER A 82 -13.44 9.09 -33.35
N TYR A 83 -13.69 9.26 -32.05
CA TYR A 83 -14.46 10.39 -31.53
C TYR A 83 -13.91 11.74 -32.00
N LEU A 84 -12.59 11.84 -32.21
CA LEU A 84 -11.90 13.02 -32.71
C LEU A 84 -12.40 13.46 -34.08
N ILE A 85 -12.64 12.52 -35.01
CA ILE A 85 -13.05 12.84 -36.38
C ILE A 85 -14.48 13.38 -36.38
N SER A 86 -15.39 12.64 -35.77
CA SER A 86 -16.81 13.01 -35.67
C SER A 86 -16.99 14.36 -34.98
N LEU A 87 -16.28 14.58 -33.87
CA LEU A 87 -16.34 15.83 -33.12
C LEU A 87 -15.77 17.00 -33.93
N ASN A 88 -14.60 16.85 -34.56
CA ASN A 88 -14.00 17.91 -35.36
C ASN A 88 -14.91 18.35 -36.52
N LEU A 89 -15.56 17.41 -37.21
CA LEU A 89 -16.48 17.73 -38.30
C LEU A 89 -17.73 18.47 -37.82
N ILE A 90 -18.34 18.01 -36.72
CA ILE A 90 -19.53 18.66 -36.15
C ILE A 90 -19.20 20.08 -35.67
N VAL A 91 -18.08 20.25 -34.98
CA VAL A 91 -17.63 21.58 -34.53
C VAL A 91 -17.31 22.48 -35.73
N ALA A 92 -16.64 21.97 -36.76
CA ALA A 92 -16.35 22.73 -37.98
C ALA A 92 -17.61 23.25 -38.67
N VAL A 93 -18.65 22.40 -38.82
CA VAL A 93 -19.92 22.78 -39.47
C VAL A 93 -20.60 23.92 -38.70
N ASN A 94 -20.68 23.81 -37.37
CA ASN A 94 -21.41 24.78 -36.57
C ASN A 94 -20.62 26.08 -36.32
N LEU A 95 -19.31 26.01 -36.15
CA LEU A 95 -18.47 27.21 -36.08
C LEU A 95 -18.36 27.89 -37.44
N GLY A 96 -18.35 27.13 -38.54
CA GLY A 96 -18.46 27.65 -39.89
C GLY A 96 -19.77 28.42 -40.09
N LEU A 97 -20.89 27.88 -39.61
CA LEU A 97 -22.17 28.59 -39.61
C LEU A 97 -22.13 29.89 -38.79
N ALA A 98 -21.55 29.84 -37.58
CA ALA A 98 -21.42 31.03 -36.74
C ALA A 98 -20.55 32.11 -37.41
N ALA A 99 -19.43 31.72 -38.02
CA ALA A 99 -18.55 32.61 -38.79
C ALA A 99 -19.25 33.21 -40.02
N PHE A 100 -20.02 32.39 -40.74
CA PHE A 100 -20.82 32.82 -41.88
C PHE A 100 -21.86 33.89 -41.50
N SER A 101 -22.62 33.65 -40.43
CA SER A 101 -23.55 34.64 -39.90
C SER A 101 -22.84 35.95 -39.52
N CYS A 102 -21.71 35.86 -38.83
CA CYS A 102 -20.94 37.06 -38.46
C CYS A 102 -20.41 37.86 -39.67
N GLY A 103 -20.07 37.18 -40.77
CA GLY A 103 -19.51 37.77 -41.98
C GLY A 103 -20.53 38.47 -42.89
N ILE A 104 -21.79 38.01 -42.92
CA ILE A 104 -22.80 38.50 -43.87
C ILE A 104 -23.73 39.58 -43.27
N LEU A 105 -24.02 39.54 -41.97
CA LEU A 105 -24.99 40.46 -41.37
C LEU A 105 -24.53 41.93 -41.39
N PRO A 106 -25.41 42.90 -41.72
CA PRO A 106 -25.09 44.33 -41.66
C PRO A 106 -24.49 44.76 -40.32
N ALA A 107 -23.68 45.82 -40.34
CA ALA A 107 -22.99 46.36 -39.16
C ALA A 107 -23.91 46.63 -37.95
N SER A 108 -25.17 47.02 -38.20
CA SER A 108 -26.16 47.31 -37.16
C SER A 108 -26.69 46.06 -36.41
N ALA A 109 -26.57 44.88 -37.01
CA ALA A 109 -27.13 43.63 -36.47
C ALA A 109 -26.06 42.57 -36.15
N SER A 110 -24.77 42.83 -36.44
CA SER A 110 -23.71 41.83 -36.29
C SER A 110 -23.26 41.60 -34.84
N MET A 111 -23.38 42.60 -33.96
CA MET A 111 -22.85 42.54 -32.59
C MET A 111 -23.38 41.35 -31.76
N PRO A 112 -24.70 41.08 -31.69
CA PRO A 112 -25.22 39.93 -30.95
C PRO A 112 -24.67 38.58 -31.45
N TYR A 113 -24.43 38.44 -32.76
CA TYR A 113 -23.91 37.22 -33.34
C TYR A 113 -22.44 36.99 -33.00
N TYR A 114 -21.62 38.05 -32.96
CA TYR A 114 -20.24 37.94 -32.47
C TYR A 114 -20.20 37.53 -30.99
N MET A 115 -21.06 38.09 -30.14
CA MET A 115 -21.15 37.68 -28.73
C MET A 115 -21.57 36.22 -28.59
N LEU A 116 -22.57 35.80 -29.36
CA LEU A 116 -23.09 34.43 -29.36
C LEU A 116 -22.04 33.43 -29.83
N ALA A 117 -21.30 33.75 -30.90
CA ALA A 117 -20.17 32.95 -31.36
C ALA A 117 -19.05 32.87 -30.29
N SER A 118 -18.81 33.97 -29.56
CA SER A 118 -17.81 34.02 -28.49
C SER A 118 -18.16 33.08 -27.33
N VAL A 119 -19.41 33.15 -26.86
CA VAL A 119 -19.92 32.30 -25.78
C VAL A 119 -19.91 30.83 -26.22
N MET A 120 -20.32 30.55 -27.46
CA MET A 120 -20.31 29.21 -28.01
C MET A 120 -18.89 28.61 -28.05
N VAL A 121 -17.90 29.34 -28.56
CA VAL A 121 -16.49 28.89 -28.57
C VAL A 121 -15.96 28.70 -27.15
N LEU A 122 -16.32 29.59 -26.21
CA LEU A 122 -15.95 29.45 -24.80
C LEU A 122 -16.50 28.18 -24.18
N LEU A 123 -17.82 27.93 -24.29
CA LEU A 123 -18.47 26.75 -23.75
C LEU A 123 -17.97 25.45 -24.39
N LEU A 124 -17.65 25.49 -25.68
CA LEU A 124 -17.13 24.35 -26.40
C LEU A 124 -15.73 23.96 -25.91
N ASN A 125 -14.83 24.93 -25.75
CA ASN A 125 -13.46 24.68 -25.29
C ASN A 125 -13.36 24.38 -23.79
N THR A 126 -14.36 24.73 -22.97
CA THR A 126 -14.41 24.31 -21.55
C THR A 126 -14.91 22.88 -21.39
N THR A 127 -15.75 22.39 -22.30
CA THR A 127 -16.39 21.07 -22.22
C THR A 127 -15.61 19.97 -22.94
N ILE A 128 -15.02 20.28 -24.09
CA ILE A 128 -14.34 19.29 -24.93
C ILE A 128 -13.00 18.83 -24.32
N PHE A 129 -12.71 17.54 -24.48
CA PHE A 129 -11.42 16.94 -24.20
C PHE A 129 -10.73 16.47 -25.50
N TRP A 130 -9.80 17.29 -26.02
CA TRP A 130 -8.98 16.97 -27.18
C TRP A 130 -7.63 17.67 -27.14
N LYS A 131 -6.74 17.36 -28.11
CA LYS A 131 -5.47 18.06 -28.24
C LYS A 131 -5.70 19.55 -28.55
N PRO A 132 -4.97 20.48 -27.91
CA PRO A 132 -5.22 21.93 -28.05
C PRO A 132 -5.07 22.47 -29.48
N ILE A 133 -4.33 21.75 -30.32
CA ILE A 133 -4.16 22.09 -31.75
C ILE A 133 -5.50 22.17 -32.48
N TYR A 134 -6.48 21.33 -32.14
CA TYR A 134 -7.78 21.33 -32.79
C TYR A 134 -8.57 22.61 -32.46
N SER A 135 -8.58 23.06 -31.21
CA SER A 135 -9.19 24.35 -30.84
C SER A 135 -8.56 25.52 -31.59
N MET A 136 -7.22 25.55 -31.68
CA MET A 136 -6.50 26.61 -32.39
C MET A 136 -6.83 26.60 -33.89
N MET A 137 -6.91 25.42 -34.51
CA MET A 137 -7.27 25.28 -35.92
C MET A 137 -8.71 25.76 -36.19
N HIS A 138 -9.69 25.38 -35.36
CA HIS A 138 -11.08 25.82 -35.55
C HIS A 138 -11.23 27.33 -35.39
N VAL A 139 -10.62 27.93 -34.37
CA VAL A 139 -10.66 29.38 -34.15
C VAL A 139 -9.89 30.13 -35.25
N GLY A 140 -8.73 29.61 -35.69
CA GLY A 140 -8.01 30.19 -36.82
C GLY A 140 -8.81 30.15 -38.12
N LEU A 141 -9.51 29.03 -38.38
CA LEU A 141 -10.37 28.89 -39.54
C LEU A 141 -11.55 29.87 -39.50
N THR A 142 -12.19 30.06 -38.34
CA THR A 142 -13.29 31.04 -38.23
C THR A 142 -12.80 32.46 -38.46
N TYR A 143 -11.59 32.83 -38.01
CA TYR A 143 -11.01 34.14 -38.28
C TYR A 143 -10.83 34.38 -39.77
N VAL A 144 -10.28 33.39 -40.48
CA VAL A 144 -10.07 33.47 -41.94
C VAL A 144 -11.42 33.63 -42.66
N VAL A 145 -12.42 32.82 -42.31
CA VAL A 145 -13.75 32.87 -42.91
C VAL A 145 -14.42 34.23 -42.67
N ILE A 146 -14.35 34.76 -41.45
CA ILE A 146 -14.91 36.08 -41.10
C ILE A 146 -14.22 37.18 -41.91
N LEU A 147 -12.88 37.21 -41.95
CA LEU A 147 -12.13 38.23 -42.67
C LEU A 147 -12.39 38.18 -44.18
N LEU A 148 -12.48 36.98 -44.75
CA LEU A 148 -12.77 36.78 -46.17
C LEU A 148 -14.19 37.29 -46.51
N LEU A 149 -15.21 36.88 -45.75
CA LEU A 149 -16.58 37.33 -45.99
C LEU A 149 -16.74 38.85 -45.77
N TYR A 150 -16.03 39.41 -44.79
CA TYR A 150 -16.02 40.85 -44.56
C TYR A 150 -15.38 41.62 -45.73
N SER A 151 -14.34 41.06 -46.35
CA SER A 151 -13.70 41.64 -47.54
C SER A 151 -14.60 41.56 -48.77
N ILE A 152 -15.30 40.43 -48.99
CA ILE A 152 -16.19 40.25 -50.14
C ILE A 152 -17.44 41.13 -50.05
N THR A 153 -17.99 41.33 -48.85
CA THR A 153 -19.20 42.14 -48.66
C THR A 153 -18.97 43.65 -48.87
N GLY A 154 -17.73 44.10 -49.04
CA GLY A 154 -17.41 45.46 -49.50
C GLY A 154 -17.97 46.56 -48.59
N ARG A 155 -17.92 46.37 -47.26
CA ARG A 155 -18.54 47.30 -46.31
C ARG A 155 -17.77 48.62 -46.21
N ASP A 156 -18.51 49.72 -46.26
CA ASP A 156 -17.97 51.09 -46.19
C ASP A 156 -17.21 51.39 -44.88
N ASP A 157 -17.54 50.67 -43.80
CA ASP A 157 -16.93 50.85 -42.47
C ASP A 157 -15.49 50.30 -42.36
N GLY A 158 -15.03 49.54 -43.36
CA GLY A 158 -13.72 48.87 -43.36
C GLY A 158 -13.48 47.97 -42.13
N TYR A 159 -12.24 47.51 -41.93
CA TYR A 159 -11.92 46.62 -40.79
C TYR A 159 -12.11 47.27 -39.41
N ALA A 160 -12.15 48.60 -39.32
CA ALA A 160 -12.48 49.30 -38.09
C ALA A 160 -13.93 49.03 -37.64
N GLY A 161 -14.86 48.91 -38.60
CA GLY A 161 -16.24 48.50 -38.36
C GLY A 161 -16.35 47.09 -37.77
N LEU A 162 -15.54 46.15 -38.24
CA LEU A 162 -15.48 44.77 -37.72
C LEU A 162 -15.17 44.77 -36.21
N ILE A 163 -14.15 45.53 -35.81
CA ILE A 163 -13.70 45.60 -34.41
C ILE A 163 -14.78 46.28 -33.56
N ARG A 164 -15.34 47.40 -34.03
CA ARG A 164 -16.36 48.18 -33.30
C ARG A 164 -17.66 47.39 -33.09
N ASN A 165 -18.07 46.58 -34.06
CA ASN A 165 -19.36 45.87 -34.04
C ASN A 165 -19.26 44.45 -33.44
N GLY A 166 -18.33 44.22 -32.53
CA GLY A 166 -18.23 42.98 -31.73
C GLY A 166 -17.16 41.99 -32.18
N GLY A 167 -16.54 42.16 -33.34
CA GLY A 167 -15.47 41.26 -33.82
C GLY A 167 -14.24 41.26 -32.89
N GLY A 168 -13.91 42.41 -32.28
CA GLY A 168 -12.83 42.48 -31.30
C GLY A 168 -13.09 41.64 -30.05
N VAL A 169 -14.34 41.59 -29.59
CA VAL A 169 -14.76 40.76 -28.44
C VAL A 169 -14.62 39.28 -28.79
N TYR A 170 -15.04 38.87 -30.00
CA TYR A 170 -14.89 37.50 -30.48
C TYR A 170 -13.43 37.07 -30.54
N PHE A 171 -12.56 37.87 -31.15
CA PHE A 171 -11.13 37.55 -31.25
C PHE A 171 -10.47 37.44 -29.87
N LEU A 172 -10.82 38.31 -28.93
CA LEU A 172 -10.27 38.26 -27.58
C LEU A 172 -10.77 37.00 -26.84
N ILE A 173 -12.08 36.77 -26.78
CA ILE A 173 -12.66 35.66 -26.02
C ILE A 173 -12.25 34.31 -26.62
N SER A 174 -12.26 34.15 -27.94
CA SER A 174 -11.88 32.88 -28.58
C SER A 174 -10.38 32.58 -28.46
N SER A 175 -9.52 33.61 -28.40
CA SER A 175 -8.09 33.44 -28.09
C SER A 175 -7.87 32.95 -26.66
N PHE A 176 -8.50 33.59 -25.66
CA PHE A 176 -8.45 33.11 -24.27
C PHE A 176 -9.07 31.72 -24.11
N SER A 177 -10.13 31.44 -24.86
CA SER A 177 -10.78 30.13 -24.90
C SER A 177 -9.84 29.01 -25.36
N CYS A 178 -8.90 29.29 -26.28
CA CYS A 178 -7.87 28.31 -26.66
C CYS A 178 -6.90 27.99 -25.50
N LEU A 179 -6.56 28.98 -24.65
CA LEU A 179 -5.76 28.74 -23.44
C LEU A 179 -6.53 27.88 -22.42
N ILE A 180 -7.84 28.11 -22.31
CA ILE A 180 -8.72 27.29 -21.46
C ILE A 180 -8.75 25.84 -21.96
N ALA A 181 -8.89 25.62 -23.27
CA ALA A 181 -8.82 24.28 -23.86
C ALA A 181 -7.48 23.59 -23.55
N HIS A 182 -6.37 24.33 -23.62
CA HIS A 182 -5.05 23.80 -23.26
C HIS A 182 -4.98 23.35 -21.80
N ASN A 183 -5.41 24.21 -20.88
CA ASN A 183 -5.44 23.89 -19.45
C ASN A 183 -6.38 22.71 -19.16
N ARG A 184 -7.56 22.68 -19.78
CA ARG A 184 -8.53 21.59 -19.65
C ARG A 184 -7.93 20.25 -20.06
N TYR A 185 -7.27 20.19 -21.22
CA TYR A 185 -6.59 18.99 -21.69
C TYR A 185 -5.53 18.49 -20.69
N LEU A 186 -4.71 19.40 -20.16
CA LEU A 186 -3.69 19.04 -19.17
C LEU A 186 -4.28 18.53 -17.85
N ILE A 187 -5.35 19.16 -17.36
CA ILE A 187 -6.01 18.78 -16.11
C ILE A 187 -6.60 17.38 -16.23
N VAL A 188 -7.45 17.15 -17.24
CA VAL A 188 -8.12 15.85 -17.43
C VAL A 188 -7.10 14.74 -17.66
N ARG A 189 -6.04 15.00 -18.44
CA ARG A 189 -4.96 14.02 -18.65
C ARG A 189 -4.26 13.64 -17.33
N ARG A 190 -3.97 14.62 -16.47
CA ARG A 190 -3.35 14.37 -15.15
C ARG A 190 -4.31 13.66 -14.20
N GLU A 191 -5.60 13.94 -14.28
CA GLU A 191 -6.63 13.29 -13.48
C GLU A 191 -6.75 11.80 -13.83
N ILE A 192 -6.82 11.47 -15.12
CA ILE A 192 -6.81 10.08 -15.60
C ILE A 192 -5.55 9.35 -15.12
N GLN A 193 -4.38 9.97 -15.25
CA GLN A 193 -3.12 9.38 -14.77
C GLN A 193 -3.14 9.13 -13.26
N LYS A 194 -3.64 10.07 -12.47
CA LYS A 194 -3.74 9.92 -11.00
C LYS A 194 -4.70 8.80 -10.62
N ASN A 195 -5.86 8.72 -11.28
CA ASN A 195 -6.86 7.69 -10.99
C ASN A 195 -6.32 6.29 -11.24
N LEU A 196 -5.62 6.08 -12.36
CA LEU A 196 -4.98 4.79 -12.67
C LEU A 196 -3.90 4.42 -11.65
N ILE A 197 -3.08 5.39 -11.19
CA ILE A 197 -2.08 5.14 -10.14
C ILE A 197 -2.75 4.75 -8.82
N ILE A 198 -3.83 5.42 -8.45
CA ILE A 198 -4.58 5.13 -7.22
C ILE A 198 -5.19 3.74 -7.29
N GLU A 199 -5.78 3.36 -8.41
CA GLU A 199 -6.39 2.05 -8.62
C GLU A 199 -5.36 0.92 -8.49
N GLU A 200 -4.23 1.03 -9.19
CA GLU A 200 -3.15 0.05 -9.11
C GLU A 200 -2.48 0.02 -7.73
N SER A 201 -2.34 1.17 -7.07
CA SER A 201 -1.85 1.23 -5.68
C SER A 201 -2.82 0.55 -4.71
N ASN A 202 -4.13 0.76 -4.87
CA ASN A 202 -5.14 0.11 -4.03
C ASN A 202 -5.14 -1.40 -4.22
N LYS A 203 -5.00 -1.87 -5.46
CA LYS A 203 -4.87 -3.30 -5.75
C LYS A 203 -3.68 -3.93 -5.02
N ARG A 204 -2.50 -3.31 -5.10
CA ARG A 204 -1.30 -3.80 -4.38
C ARG A 204 -1.46 -3.76 -2.87
N LEU A 205 -2.12 -2.73 -2.33
CA LEU A 205 -2.40 -2.65 -0.91
C LEU A 205 -3.32 -3.78 -0.45
N LEU A 206 -4.33 -4.14 -1.24
CA LEU A 206 -5.20 -5.27 -0.95
C LEU A 206 -4.42 -6.59 -0.96
N GLU A 207 -3.60 -6.83 -1.99
CA GLU A 207 -2.74 -8.02 -2.07
C GLU A 207 -1.79 -8.13 -0.87
N GLN A 208 -1.14 -7.03 -0.48
CA GLN A 208 -0.28 -7.00 0.71
C GLN A 208 -1.05 -7.25 2.00
N ASN A 209 -2.28 -6.73 2.13
CA ASN A 209 -3.11 -6.94 3.29
C ASN A 209 -3.48 -8.43 3.44
N GLU A 210 -3.85 -9.07 2.33
CA GLU A 210 -4.14 -10.51 2.29
C GLU A 210 -2.91 -11.33 2.71
N MET A 211 -1.72 -11.03 2.15
CA MET A 211 -0.47 -11.69 2.53
C MET A 211 -0.13 -11.52 4.02
N ILE A 212 -0.34 -10.32 4.58
CA ILE A 212 -0.11 -10.06 6.00
C ILE A 212 -1.07 -10.88 6.86
N ASN A 213 -2.33 -10.97 6.46
CA ASN A 213 -3.33 -11.74 7.17
C ASN A 213 -2.99 -13.25 7.16
N ASP A 214 -2.54 -13.77 6.03
CA ASP A 214 -2.07 -15.17 5.94
C ASP A 214 -0.85 -15.41 6.83
N GLN A 215 0.13 -14.50 6.83
CA GLN A 215 1.29 -14.58 7.72
C GLN A 215 0.89 -14.55 9.19
N HIS A 216 -0.10 -13.72 9.55
CA HIS A 216 -0.62 -13.65 10.90
C HIS A 216 -1.21 -14.99 11.35
N GLN A 217 -2.00 -15.66 10.49
CA GLN A 217 -2.55 -16.99 10.78
C GLN A 217 -1.44 -18.03 11.01
N VAL A 218 -0.40 -18.04 10.17
CA VAL A 218 0.74 -18.95 10.32
C VAL A 218 1.49 -18.71 11.64
N ILE A 219 1.71 -17.44 12.01
CA ILE A 219 2.36 -17.07 13.28
C ILE A 219 1.50 -17.50 14.47
N GLU A 220 0.19 -17.30 14.40
CA GLU A 220 -0.74 -17.69 15.46
C GLU A 220 -0.75 -19.22 15.65
N GLU A 221 -0.75 -19.99 14.57
CA GLU A 221 -0.64 -21.45 14.63
C GLU A 221 0.71 -21.90 15.22
N ALA A 222 1.82 -21.29 14.79
CA ALA A 222 3.15 -21.58 15.32
C ALA A 222 3.24 -21.28 16.82
N ASN A 223 2.71 -20.15 17.27
CA ASN A 223 2.64 -19.79 18.69
C ASN A 223 1.80 -20.78 19.49
N ARG A 224 0.66 -21.23 18.95
CA ARG A 224 -0.17 -22.25 19.58
C ARG A 224 0.59 -23.58 19.74
N ARG A 225 1.31 -24.02 18.70
CA ARG A 225 2.13 -25.25 18.75
C ARG A 225 3.29 -25.12 19.75
N LEU A 226 3.96 -23.97 19.79
CA LEU A 226 5.02 -23.70 20.76
C LEU A 226 4.50 -23.77 22.19
N LYS A 227 3.32 -23.18 22.44
CA LYS A 227 2.67 -23.27 23.76
C LYS A 227 2.34 -24.71 24.14
N GLN A 228 1.73 -25.47 23.23
CA GLN A 228 1.44 -26.90 23.46
C GLN A 228 2.71 -27.71 23.75
N LEU A 229 3.80 -27.44 23.03
CA LEU A 229 5.09 -28.10 23.26
C LEU A 229 5.68 -27.71 24.62
N SER A 230 5.58 -26.43 25.01
CA SER A 230 6.01 -25.94 26.30
C SER A 230 5.24 -26.61 27.44
N ASP A 231 3.91 -26.65 27.35
CA ASP A 231 3.03 -27.29 28.33
C ASP A 231 3.32 -28.79 28.43
N TYR A 232 3.55 -29.46 27.30
CA TYR A 232 3.91 -30.88 27.26
C TYR A 232 5.28 -31.15 27.91
N ARG A 233 6.28 -30.32 27.60
CA ARG A 233 7.61 -30.40 28.23
C ARG A 233 7.51 -30.26 29.74
N GLN A 234 6.74 -29.26 30.20
CA GLN A 234 6.57 -29.00 31.62
C GLN A 234 5.90 -30.18 32.35
N ASN A 235 4.81 -30.70 31.79
CA ASN A 235 4.12 -31.85 32.37
C ASN A 235 5.04 -33.08 32.43
N THR A 236 5.83 -33.32 31.37
CA THR A 236 6.78 -34.45 31.33
C THR A 236 7.88 -34.30 32.38
N LEU A 237 8.44 -33.10 32.55
CA LEU A 237 9.42 -32.82 33.60
C LEU A 237 8.83 -33.07 34.99
N ASN A 238 7.63 -32.58 35.26
CA ASN A 238 6.96 -32.77 36.55
C ASN A 238 6.74 -34.25 36.88
N ILE A 239 6.33 -35.06 35.89
CA ILE A 239 6.18 -36.51 36.05
C ILE A 239 7.53 -37.15 36.38
N MET A 240 8.59 -36.83 35.63
CA MET A 240 9.92 -37.38 35.87
C MET A 240 10.48 -37.01 37.25
N ILE A 241 10.30 -35.77 37.70
CA ILE A 241 10.72 -35.32 39.04
C ILE A 241 9.96 -36.06 40.14
N HIS A 242 8.65 -36.23 39.99
CA HIS A 242 7.84 -36.98 40.94
C HIS A 242 8.33 -38.44 41.05
N ASP A 243 8.57 -39.10 39.93
CA ASP A 243 9.03 -40.49 39.90
C ASP A 243 10.45 -40.62 40.47
N LEU A 244 11.33 -39.64 40.19
CA LEU A 244 12.67 -39.57 40.77
C LEU A 244 12.60 -39.42 42.30
N LYS A 245 11.73 -38.55 42.82
CA LYS A 245 11.53 -38.35 44.26
C LYS A 245 11.03 -39.62 44.95
N ASN A 246 10.10 -40.34 44.31
CA ASN A 246 9.59 -41.62 44.82
C ASN A 246 10.69 -42.69 44.85
N PHE A 247 11.54 -42.75 43.82
CA PHE A 247 12.68 -43.66 43.78
C PHE A 247 13.69 -43.35 44.88
N ILE A 248 14.08 -42.08 45.04
CA ILE A 248 15.01 -41.62 46.09
C ILE A 248 14.43 -41.90 47.49
N GLY A 249 13.14 -41.66 47.69
CA GLY A 249 12.45 -41.96 48.94
C GLY A 249 12.47 -43.47 49.27
N SER A 250 12.27 -44.32 48.26
CA SER A 250 12.34 -45.78 48.41
C SER A 250 13.74 -46.28 48.77
N ASN A 251 14.77 -45.68 48.14
CA ASN A 251 16.17 -45.94 48.50
C ASN A 251 16.46 -45.48 49.93
N GLN A 252 15.96 -44.30 50.34
CA GLN A 252 16.15 -43.80 51.70
C GLN A 252 15.55 -44.74 52.75
N ILE A 253 14.33 -45.23 52.51
CA ILE A 253 13.70 -46.22 53.41
C ILE A 253 14.56 -47.50 53.51
N SER A 254 15.11 -47.96 52.39
CA SER A 254 15.97 -49.15 52.34
C SER A 254 17.27 -48.93 53.13
N ILE A 255 17.91 -47.76 52.96
CA ILE A 255 19.08 -47.34 53.72
C ILE A 255 18.76 -47.28 55.22
N ASP A 256 17.65 -46.66 55.60
CA ASP A 256 17.22 -46.54 57.00
C ASP A 256 16.96 -47.90 57.65
N LEU A 257 16.35 -48.85 56.93
CA LEU A 257 16.13 -50.22 57.40
C LEU A 257 17.44 -50.98 57.65
N ILE A 258 18.40 -50.86 56.72
CA ILE A 258 19.73 -51.46 56.87
C ILE A 258 20.48 -50.81 58.04
N ASN A 259 20.39 -49.48 58.18
CA ASN A 259 21.00 -48.74 59.31
C ASN A 259 20.38 -49.13 60.66
N ARG A 260 19.08 -49.39 60.73
CA ARG A 260 18.41 -49.86 61.96
C ARG A 260 18.79 -51.30 62.35
N THR A 261 19.18 -52.12 61.38
CA THR A 261 19.64 -53.51 61.59
C THR A 261 21.18 -53.65 61.59
N SER A 262 21.88 -52.52 61.71
CA SER A 262 23.33 -52.38 61.48
C SER A 262 24.26 -53.05 62.51
N SER A 263 23.73 -53.64 63.57
CA SER A 263 24.52 -54.32 64.60
C SER A 263 25.33 -55.52 64.07
N ASN A 264 24.92 -56.09 62.93
CA ASN A 264 25.57 -57.24 62.29
C ASN A 264 26.39 -56.88 61.05
N LEU A 265 26.54 -55.59 60.70
CA LEU A 265 27.30 -55.18 59.51
C LEU A 265 28.80 -55.18 59.80
N THR A 266 29.56 -55.75 58.87
CA THR A 266 31.03 -55.66 58.85
C THR A 266 31.49 -54.21 58.57
N MET A 267 32.76 -53.91 58.87
CA MET A 267 33.35 -52.57 58.65
C MET A 267 33.18 -52.14 57.18
N ASP A 268 33.54 -53.01 56.24
CA ASP A 268 33.43 -52.77 54.79
C ASP A 268 31.98 -52.53 54.33
N GLN A 269 31.00 -53.25 54.91
CA GLN A 269 29.59 -53.05 54.59
C GLN A 269 29.06 -51.70 55.10
N LYS A 270 29.56 -51.21 56.24
CA LYS A 270 29.21 -49.88 56.75
C LYS A 270 29.79 -48.78 55.88
N GLU A 271 30.99 -48.96 55.36
CA GLU A 271 31.62 -48.03 54.41
C GLU A 271 30.85 -47.98 53.08
N ILE A 272 30.49 -49.13 52.50
CA ILE A 272 29.65 -49.20 51.29
C ILE A 272 28.28 -48.54 51.52
N LEU A 273 27.65 -48.79 52.68
CA LEU A 273 26.37 -48.15 53.02
C LEU A 273 26.51 -46.64 53.16
N SER A 274 27.63 -46.14 53.69
CA SER A 274 27.92 -44.71 53.74
C SER A 274 28.02 -44.10 52.33
N TYR A 275 28.67 -44.77 51.38
CA TYR A 275 28.70 -44.30 49.99
C TYR A 275 27.32 -44.30 49.32
N ILE A 276 26.52 -45.34 49.55
CA ILE A 276 25.14 -45.41 49.03
C ILE A 276 24.28 -44.29 49.63
N THR A 277 24.44 -44.02 50.93
CA THR A 277 23.72 -42.94 51.63
C THR A 277 24.08 -41.58 51.05
N MET A 278 25.38 -41.29 50.93
CA MET A 278 25.87 -40.04 50.35
C MET A 278 25.42 -39.87 48.89
N GLY A 279 25.39 -40.96 48.10
CA GLY A 279 24.85 -40.95 46.74
C GLY A 279 23.36 -40.63 46.69
N ASN A 280 22.57 -41.18 47.61
CA ASN A 280 21.13 -40.92 47.70
C ASN A 280 20.82 -39.47 48.13
N GLU A 281 21.61 -38.91 49.04
CA GLU A 281 21.52 -37.50 49.44
C GLU A 281 21.84 -36.55 48.28
N LYS A 282 22.90 -36.83 47.50
CA LYS A 282 23.24 -36.07 46.29
C LYS A 282 22.12 -36.13 45.24
N LEU A 283 21.50 -37.30 45.04
CA LEU A 283 20.33 -37.46 44.15
C LEU A 283 19.12 -36.67 44.66
N HIS A 284 18.86 -36.69 45.97
CA HIS A 284 17.79 -35.91 46.58
C HIS A 284 17.97 -34.41 46.33
N TYR A 285 19.18 -33.90 46.54
CA TYR A 285 19.53 -32.50 46.27
C TYR A 285 19.31 -32.12 44.80
N LEU A 286 19.82 -32.95 43.87
CA LEU A 286 19.63 -32.73 42.44
C LEU A 286 18.16 -32.79 42.02
N SER A 287 17.38 -33.72 42.57
CA SER A 287 15.94 -33.82 42.30
C SER A 287 15.20 -32.57 42.75
N GLN A 288 15.53 -32.01 43.91
CA GLN A 288 14.92 -30.78 44.41
C GLN A 288 15.28 -29.60 43.51
N LYS A 289 16.57 -29.46 43.18
CA LYS A 289 17.07 -28.40 42.31
C LYS A 289 16.50 -28.45 40.89
N LEU A 290 16.26 -29.65 40.36
CA LEU A 290 15.58 -29.86 39.09
C LEU A 290 14.10 -29.48 39.17
N SER A 291 13.43 -29.78 40.29
CA SER A 291 12.05 -29.35 40.56
C SER A 291 11.92 -27.83 40.58
N ASP A 292 12.79 -27.17 41.33
CA ASP A 292 12.78 -25.71 41.46
C ASP A 292 13.03 -25.04 40.09
N SER A 293 13.90 -25.64 39.25
CA SER A 293 14.16 -25.18 37.88
C SER A 293 12.97 -25.39 36.94
N ALA A 294 12.26 -26.52 37.07
CA ALA A 294 11.06 -26.79 36.30
C ALA A 294 9.93 -25.81 36.66
N ASP A 295 9.71 -25.52 37.94
CA ASP A 295 8.68 -24.58 38.38
C ASP A 295 8.98 -23.13 37.99
N ALA A 296 10.26 -22.76 37.89
CA ALA A 296 10.71 -21.43 37.47
C ALA A 296 10.73 -21.22 35.94
N ASP A 297 10.55 -22.28 35.14
CA ASP A 297 10.58 -22.29 33.67
C ASP A 297 11.87 -21.69 33.05
N THR A 298 12.93 -21.53 33.86
CA THR A 298 14.20 -20.90 33.46
C THR A 298 15.13 -21.85 32.73
N GLY A 299 14.91 -23.17 32.89
CA GLY A 299 15.79 -24.23 32.38
C GLY A 299 17.21 -24.19 32.96
N LYS A 300 17.44 -23.41 34.01
CA LYS A 300 18.73 -23.27 34.69
C LYS A 300 18.62 -23.82 36.10
N VAL A 301 19.52 -24.72 36.44
CA VAL A 301 19.68 -25.22 37.80
C VAL A 301 20.61 -24.25 38.53
N GLU A 302 20.06 -23.49 39.47
CA GLU A 302 20.85 -22.60 40.31
C GLU A 302 21.41 -23.38 41.51
N PHE A 303 22.73 -23.57 41.50
CA PHE A 303 23.48 -24.20 42.59
C PHE A 303 23.65 -23.22 43.76
N ASN A 304 23.65 -23.75 44.99
CA ASN A 304 23.88 -22.95 46.18
C ASN A 304 25.39 -22.81 46.40
N LEU A 305 25.99 -21.83 45.74
CA LEU A 305 27.40 -21.53 45.91
C LEU A 305 27.62 -20.80 47.23
N GLU A 306 28.46 -21.39 48.09
CA GLU A 306 28.89 -20.76 49.33
C GLU A 306 30.42 -20.65 49.39
N ASP A 307 30.90 -19.60 50.06
CA ASP A 307 32.31 -19.40 50.32
C ASP A 307 32.71 -20.19 51.57
N PHE A 308 33.58 -21.17 51.40
CA PHE A 308 34.09 -21.97 52.53
C PHE A 308 35.54 -22.40 52.33
N ASP A 309 36.21 -22.77 53.41
CA ASP A 309 37.56 -23.30 53.37
C ASP A 309 37.55 -24.75 52.90
N ILE A 310 38.20 -25.03 51.78
CA ILE A 310 38.23 -26.37 51.17
C ILE A 310 39.21 -27.33 51.88
N ILE A 311 40.15 -26.79 52.66
CA ILE A 311 41.25 -27.55 53.27
C ILE A 311 40.74 -28.69 54.18
N PRO A 312 39.76 -28.47 55.09
CA PRO A 312 39.22 -29.54 55.93
C PRO A 312 38.54 -30.65 55.14
N GLU A 313 37.88 -30.33 54.02
CA GLU A 313 37.18 -31.32 53.20
C GLU A 313 38.19 -32.17 52.38
N VAL A 314 39.26 -31.55 51.87
CA VAL A 314 40.36 -32.27 51.20
C VAL A 314 41.11 -33.16 52.18
N GLU A 315 41.34 -32.68 53.40
CA GLU A 315 41.96 -33.48 54.46
C GLU A 315 41.11 -34.71 54.79
N LYS A 316 39.80 -34.51 54.97
CA LYS A 316 38.83 -35.61 55.21
C LYS A 316 38.80 -36.62 54.06
N ALA A 317 38.80 -36.16 52.82
CA ALA A 317 38.83 -37.01 51.63
C ALA A 317 40.16 -37.77 51.48
N ALA A 318 41.26 -37.15 51.87
CA ALA A 318 42.57 -37.79 51.83
C ALA A 318 42.72 -38.83 52.95
N ILE A 319 42.20 -38.55 54.15
CA ILE A 319 42.15 -39.50 55.29
C ILE A 319 41.36 -40.76 54.91
N SER A 320 40.20 -40.62 54.25
CA SER A 320 39.40 -41.78 53.84
C SER A 320 40.08 -42.64 52.78
N LEU A 321 41.09 -42.12 52.08
CA LEU A 321 41.89 -42.87 51.09
C LEU A 321 43.15 -43.51 51.68
N VAL A 322 43.52 -43.21 52.93
CA VAL A 322 44.76 -43.72 53.55
C VAL A 322 44.73 -45.25 53.64
N ASP A 323 43.61 -45.83 54.07
CA ASP A 323 43.49 -47.28 54.24
C ASP A 323 43.53 -48.00 52.89
N ALA A 324 42.81 -47.47 51.89
CA ALA A 324 42.81 -48.01 50.52
C ALA A 324 44.19 -47.89 49.84
N ALA A 325 44.91 -46.79 50.09
CA ALA A 325 46.27 -46.58 49.59
C ALA A 325 47.25 -47.56 50.25
N SER A 326 47.14 -47.77 51.56
CA SER A 326 47.94 -48.71 52.34
C SER A 326 47.76 -50.17 51.85
N MET A 327 46.51 -50.59 51.59
CA MET A 327 46.21 -51.92 51.03
C MET A 327 46.89 -52.16 49.66
N LYS A 328 47.12 -51.10 48.89
CA LYS A 328 47.77 -51.16 47.56
C LYS A 328 49.26 -50.79 47.60
N GLN A 329 49.85 -50.61 48.79
CA GLN A 329 51.23 -50.13 48.99
C GLN A 329 51.52 -48.78 48.29
N ILE A 330 50.51 -47.91 48.19
CA ILE A 330 50.62 -46.58 47.63
C ILE A 330 50.90 -45.59 48.77
N SER A 331 51.95 -44.78 48.64
CA SER A 331 52.24 -43.70 49.58
C SER A 331 51.42 -42.46 49.21
N LEU A 332 50.47 -42.09 50.06
CA LEU A 332 49.71 -40.86 49.93
C LEU A 332 50.46 -39.72 50.65
N GLN A 333 50.76 -38.63 49.94
CA GLN A 333 51.34 -37.42 50.54
C GLN A 333 50.35 -36.26 50.39
N ILE A 334 50.00 -35.65 51.51
CA ILE A 334 49.07 -34.52 51.58
C ILE A 334 49.89 -33.25 51.85
N ASN A 335 49.95 -32.36 50.86
CA ASN A 335 50.64 -31.07 50.98
C ASN A 335 49.61 -29.95 50.97
N LEU A 336 49.05 -29.62 52.13
CA LEU A 336 48.06 -28.56 52.29
C LEU A 336 48.73 -27.27 52.79
N SER A 337 48.25 -26.14 52.28
CA SER A 337 48.66 -24.81 52.76
C SER A 337 48.15 -24.58 54.20
N PRO A 338 48.92 -23.92 55.09
CA PRO A 338 48.45 -23.58 56.42
C PRO A 338 47.44 -22.40 56.44
N ASN A 339 47.26 -21.72 55.32
CA ASN A 339 46.28 -20.63 55.18
C ASN A 339 44.96 -21.16 54.60
N PRO A 340 43.79 -20.70 55.11
CA PRO A 340 42.49 -21.12 54.60
C PRO A 340 42.38 -20.81 53.10
N LEU A 341 41.98 -21.82 52.33
CA LEU A 341 41.77 -21.68 50.89
C LEU A 341 40.27 -21.59 50.64
N VAL A 342 39.78 -20.35 50.61
CA VAL A 342 38.36 -20.07 50.38
C VAL A 342 38.01 -20.33 48.92
N VAL A 343 37.02 -21.19 48.71
CA VAL A 343 36.46 -21.52 47.39
C VAL A 343 34.97 -21.18 47.36
N ASN A 344 34.47 -20.75 46.20
CA ASN A 344 33.05 -20.51 45.96
C ASN A 344 32.46 -21.71 45.21
N LEU A 345 31.97 -22.70 45.95
CA LEU A 345 31.49 -23.97 45.40
C LEU A 345 30.22 -24.41 46.11
N ASP A 346 29.48 -25.34 45.50
CA ASP A 346 28.34 -25.99 46.16
C ASP A 346 28.85 -27.12 47.04
N ARG A 347 28.78 -26.90 48.35
CA ARG A 347 29.39 -27.77 49.37
C ARG A 347 28.84 -29.20 49.36
N ILE A 348 27.63 -29.43 48.84
CA ILE A 348 27.04 -30.77 48.77
C ILE A 348 27.76 -31.71 47.79
N PHE A 349 28.48 -31.16 46.80
CA PHE A 349 29.16 -31.97 45.78
C PHE A 349 30.62 -32.30 46.08
N ILE A 350 31.20 -31.67 47.09
CA ILE A 350 32.55 -31.92 47.61
C ILE A 350 32.49 -33.12 48.56
#